data_AF-A0A974S525-F1
#
_entry.id   AF-A0A974S525-F1
#
_cell.length_a   1.000
_cell.length_b   1.000
_cell.length_c   1.000
_cell.angle_alpha   90.00
_cell.angle_beta   90.00
_cell.angle_gamma   90.00
#
_symmetry.space_group_name_H-M   'P 1'
#
loop_
_entity.id
_entity.type
_entity.pdbx_description
1 polymer ?
#
loop_
_entity_poly.entity_id
_entity_poly.type
_entity_poly.pdbx_seq_one_letter_code
_entity_poly.pdbx_strand_id
1 'polypeptide(L)'
;MKRINAVLSSLILAASVPAHAAGQIDGTWKADTATAKLSTKPDVFVVKDGVYDCTSCTPPYKIAADGKPHSVAGRDYWDAASVAVLDANTLEWKRYRKGTPVSTTKVAASSDGSMLNLTSVSADNASGKTTTSSSMSKRVGAAPAGGHAASGSWLAINDGAQIAEENLTAAISTSGNMVTLKLGTGEHYTATLDGPKVAFIGDKANAMVALTKAGGGFVETDYIGGKAVGTYTYMPVDATTMTLKAVNLKAGTTDEFTLRKQ
;
A
#
# COMPACT_ATOMS: atom_id res chain seq x y z
N MET A 1 -61.29 -22.11 54.78
CA MET A 1 -60.84 -21.50 53.51
C MET A 1 -59.53 -20.77 53.79
N LYS A 2 -58.38 -21.38 53.45
CA LYS A 2 -57.04 -20.84 53.72
C LYS A 2 -56.61 -19.95 52.55
N ARG A 3 -56.25 -18.69 52.84
CA ARG A 3 -55.54 -17.80 51.89
C ARG A 3 -54.06 -17.84 52.25
N ILE A 4 -53.24 -18.33 51.32
CA ILE A 4 -51.78 -18.34 51.40
C ILE A 4 -51.29 -17.07 50.70
N ASN A 5 -50.60 -16.20 51.43
CA ASN A 5 -49.95 -15.01 50.90
C ASN A 5 -48.64 -15.41 50.22
N ALA A 6 -48.47 -14.93 48.98
CA ALA A 6 -47.32 -15.16 48.14
C ALA A 6 -46.09 -14.38 48.63
N VAL A 7 -44.94 -15.06 48.59
CA VAL A 7 -43.60 -14.52 48.81
C VAL A 7 -43.17 -13.72 47.57
N LEU A 8 -42.73 -12.48 47.78
CA LEU A 8 -42.17 -11.61 46.74
C LEU A 8 -40.64 -11.78 46.76
N SER A 9 -40.11 -12.62 45.86
CA SER A 9 -38.66 -12.70 45.59
C SER A 9 -38.32 -11.82 44.39
N SER A 10 -37.65 -10.70 44.65
CA SER A 10 -37.13 -9.78 43.64
C SER A 10 -35.91 -10.39 42.94
N LEU A 11 -36.12 -10.91 41.73
CA LEU A 11 -35.04 -11.39 40.86
C LEU A 11 -34.39 -10.19 40.16
N ILE A 12 -33.20 -9.79 40.60
CA ILE A 12 -32.36 -8.80 39.91
C ILE A 12 -31.84 -9.46 38.63
N LEU A 13 -32.47 -9.15 37.50
CA LEU A 13 -32.00 -9.56 36.19
C LEU A 13 -30.78 -8.69 35.83
N ALA A 14 -29.58 -9.20 36.09
CA ALA A 14 -28.36 -8.65 35.52
C ALA A 14 -28.47 -8.79 34.00
N ALA A 15 -28.86 -7.71 33.32
CA ALA A 15 -28.76 -7.61 31.88
C ALA A 15 -27.25 -7.65 31.56
N SER A 16 -26.78 -8.84 31.22
CA SER A 16 -25.54 -9.03 30.48
C SER A 16 -25.72 -8.32 29.15
N VAL A 17 -25.38 -7.03 29.13
CA VAL A 17 -25.15 -6.32 27.88
C VAL A 17 -24.12 -7.16 27.14
N PRO A 18 -24.39 -7.68 25.94
CA PRO A 18 -23.34 -8.25 25.14
C PRO A 18 -22.33 -7.12 24.94
N ALA A 19 -21.22 -7.21 25.66
CA ALA A 19 -20.03 -6.46 25.32
C ALA A 19 -19.80 -6.83 23.86
N HIS A 20 -20.15 -5.91 22.96
CA HIS A 20 -19.64 -5.96 21.61
C HIS A 20 -18.15 -5.79 21.83
N ALA A 21 -17.44 -6.90 21.94
CA ALA A 21 -16.02 -6.94 21.73
C ALA A 21 -15.85 -6.49 20.29
N ALA A 22 -15.84 -5.17 20.08
CA ALA A 22 -15.18 -4.59 18.94
C ALA A 22 -13.82 -5.29 18.93
N GLY A 23 -13.61 -6.16 17.92
CA GLY A 23 -12.38 -6.93 17.81
C GLY A 23 -11.24 -5.94 17.95
N GLN A 24 -10.44 -6.10 19.01
CA GLN A 24 -9.52 -5.06 19.45
C GLN A 24 -8.53 -4.82 18.31
N ILE A 25 -8.70 -3.70 17.60
CA ILE A 25 -7.84 -3.30 16.49
C ILE A 25 -6.42 -3.01 16.97
N ASP A 26 -6.26 -2.82 18.29
CA ASP A 26 -4.98 -2.69 18.95
C ASP A 26 -4.10 -3.92 18.72
N GLY A 27 -2.88 -3.68 18.28
CA GLY A 27 -1.85 -4.69 18.11
C GLY A 27 -0.92 -4.39 16.96
N THR A 28 0.03 -5.29 16.77
CA THR A 28 0.90 -5.30 15.60
C THR A 28 0.31 -6.23 14.55
N TRP A 29 0.17 -5.73 13.34
CA TRP A 29 -0.45 -6.43 12.22
C TRP A 29 0.56 -6.56 11.09
N LYS A 30 0.57 -7.72 10.43
CA LYS A 30 1.41 -8.00 9.26
C LYS A 30 0.54 -8.39 8.08
N ALA A 31 0.76 -7.76 6.93
CA ALA A 31 0.10 -8.14 5.68
C ALA A 31 0.57 -9.50 5.18
N ASP A 32 -0.40 -10.34 4.86
CA ASP A 32 -0.23 -11.60 4.17
C ASP A 32 -0.28 -11.35 2.66
N THR A 33 0.89 -11.38 2.02
CA THR A 33 1.03 -11.16 0.58
C THR A 33 0.43 -12.32 -0.22
N ALA A 34 0.43 -13.55 0.32
CA ALA A 34 -0.06 -14.72 -0.40
C ALA A 34 -1.57 -14.70 -0.61
N THR A 35 -2.31 -13.98 0.23
CA THR A 35 -3.78 -13.82 0.11
C THR A 35 -4.20 -12.45 -0.46
N ALA A 36 -3.24 -11.61 -0.85
CA ALA A 36 -3.51 -10.30 -1.42
C ALA A 36 -4.33 -10.41 -2.71
N LYS A 37 -5.36 -9.56 -2.83
CA LYS A 37 -6.09 -9.34 -4.09
C LYS A 37 -5.59 -8.06 -4.70
N LEU A 38 -4.77 -8.20 -5.74
CA LEU A 38 -4.18 -7.06 -6.43
C LEU A 38 -5.12 -6.50 -7.51
N SER A 39 -4.93 -5.23 -7.84
CA SER A 39 -5.67 -4.55 -8.90
C SER A 39 -5.53 -5.27 -10.24
N THR A 40 -6.64 -5.36 -10.96
CA THR A 40 -6.70 -5.90 -12.33
C THR A 40 -6.43 -4.84 -13.41
N LYS A 41 -6.07 -3.62 -13.01
CA LYS A 41 -5.67 -2.56 -13.94
C LYS A 41 -4.21 -2.76 -14.34
N PRO A 42 -3.90 -2.91 -15.64
CA PRO A 42 -2.54 -3.19 -16.05
C PRO A 42 -1.63 -1.96 -16.00
N ASP A 43 -0.37 -2.21 -15.64
CA ASP A 43 0.74 -1.30 -15.89
C ASP A 43 1.20 -1.41 -17.33
N VAL A 44 1.31 -0.29 -18.02
CA VAL A 44 1.61 -0.23 -19.46
C VAL A 44 2.81 0.68 -19.67
N PHE A 45 3.90 0.09 -20.16
CA PHE A 45 5.06 0.85 -20.59
C PHE A 45 5.72 0.23 -21.83
N VAL A 46 6.38 1.07 -22.60
CA VAL A 46 7.15 0.67 -23.78
C VAL A 46 8.54 1.27 -23.70
N VAL A 47 9.56 0.46 -23.92
CA VAL A 47 10.92 0.93 -24.24
C VAL A 47 11.20 0.62 -25.69
N LYS A 48 11.29 1.66 -26.52
CA LYS A 48 11.51 1.53 -27.96
C LYS A 48 12.24 2.75 -28.49
N ASP A 49 13.14 2.55 -29.44
CA ASP A 49 13.91 3.62 -30.10
C ASP A 49 14.58 4.58 -29.11
N GLY A 50 15.12 4.02 -28.01
CA GLY A 50 15.82 4.78 -26.96
C GLY A 50 14.89 5.58 -26.03
N VAL A 51 13.58 5.39 -26.08
CA VAL A 51 12.60 6.11 -25.25
C VAL A 51 11.83 5.14 -24.37
N TYR A 52 11.69 5.48 -23.09
CA TYR A 52 10.73 4.88 -22.17
C TYR A 52 9.44 5.72 -22.18
N ASP A 53 8.30 5.08 -22.44
CA ASP A 53 6.95 5.65 -22.43
C ASP A 53 6.08 4.86 -21.46
N CYS A 54 5.66 5.47 -20.35
CA CYS A 54 4.72 4.85 -19.42
C CYS A 54 3.37 5.54 -19.51
N THR A 55 2.42 4.89 -20.18
CA THR A 55 1.07 5.41 -20.42
C THR A 55 0.11 5.11 -19.27
N SER A 56 0.38 4.09 -18.46
CA SER A 56 -0.42 3.80 -17.24
C SER A 56 0.02 4.63 -16.02
N CYS A 57 1.24 5.18 -16.04
CA CYS A 57 1.75 6.00 -14.96
C CYS A 57 0.86 7.23 -14.73
N THR A 58 0.82 7.75 -13.50
CA THR A 58 -0.07 8.87 -13.17
C THR A 58 0.69 10.08 -12.60
N PRO A 59 0.78 11.20 -13.34
CA PRO A 59 0.47 11.35 -14.77
C PRO A 59 1.39 10.50 -15.69
N PRO A 60 0.97 10.20 -16.93
CA PRO A 60 1.83 9.54 -17.92
C PRO A 60 3.09 10.35 -18.20
N TYR A 61 4.19 9.69 -18.57
CA TYR A 61 5.44 10.39 -18.86
C TYR A 61 6.36 9.62 -19.82
N LYS A 62 7.27 10.37 -20.42
CA LYS A 62 8.31 9.88 -21.33
C LYS A 62 9.67 10.41 -20.91
N ILE A 63 10.69 9.56 -20.95
CA ILE A 63 12.10 9.93 -20.75
C ILE A 63 12.98 9.10 -21.68
N ALA A 64 14.21 9.54 -21.92
CA ALA A 64 15.18 8.72 -22.63
C ALA A 64 15.55 7.48 -21.78
N ALA A 65 15.73 6.34 -22.45
CA ALA A 65 16.19 5.09 -21.87
C ALA A 65 17.72 4.96 -21.97
N ASP A 66 18.44 6.02 -21.61
CA ASP A 66 19.90 6.17 -21.75
C ASP A 66 20.67 5.96 -20.43
N GLY A 67 19.98 5.55 -19.36
CA GLY A 67 20.52 5.35 -18.03
C GLY A 67 20.84 6.63 -17.25
N LYS A 68 20.54 7.81 -17.79
CA LYS A 68 20.78 9.10 -17.11
C LYS A 68 19.52 9.58 -16.38
N PRO A 69 19.66 10.35 -15.28
CA PRO A 69 18.51 10.98 -14.64
C PRO A 69 17.87 12.04 -15.55
N HIS A 70 16.56 11.96 -15.71
CA HIS A 70 15.73 12.94 -16.41
C HIS A 70 14.64 13.45 -15.46
N SER A 71 14.37 14.75 -15.47
CA SER A 71 13.30 15.34 -14.66
C SER A 71 11.92 14.82 -15.05
N VAL A 72 11.08 14.55 -14.05
CA VAL A 72 9.71 14.08 -14.24
C VAL A 72 8.77 14.83 -13.31
N ALA A 73 7.86 15.60 -13.89
CA ALA A 73 6.91 16.41 -13.13
C ALA A 73 5.71 15.60 -12.60
N GLY A 74 4.98 16.16 -11.62
CA GLY A 74 3.70 15.64 -11.13
C GLY A 74 3.82 14.41 -10.22
N ARG A 75 5.01 14.16 -9.70
CA ARG A 75 5.34 13.05 -8.79
C ARG A 75 5.39 13.57 -7.36
N ASP A 76 4.80 12.82 -6.44
CA ASP A 76 4.72 13.25 -5.03
C ASP A 76 5.99 12.89 -4.25
N TYR A 77 6.56 11.71 -4.55
CA TYR A 77 7.68 11.13 -3.79
C TYR A 77 9.05 11.25 -4.48
N TRP A 78 9.14 11.67 -5.73
CA TRP A 78 10.40 11.75 -6.48
C TRP A 78 10.26 12.84 -7.55
N ASP A 79 11.35 13.30 -8.15
CA ASP A 79 11.34 14.40 -9.14
C ASP A 79 12.15 14.12 -10.41
N ALA A 80 12.90 13.01 -10.43
CA ALA A 80 13.58 12.52 -11.60
C ALA A 80 13.62 10.99 -11.63
N ALA A 81 13.78 10.43 -12.83
CA ALA A 81 13.96 9.01 -13.03
C ALA A 81 15.01 8.73 -14.11
N SER A 82 15.62 7.55 -14.07
CA SER A 82 16.47 7.04 -15.14
C SER A 82 16.01 5.64 -15.53
N VAL A 83 16.07 5.33 -16.81
CA VAL A 83 15.84 3.98 -17.35
C VAL A 83 17.08 3.59 -18.15
N ALA A 84 17.74 2.51 -17.76
CA ALA A 84 18.84 1.93 -18.50
C ALA A 84 18.40 0.60 -19.14
N VAL A 85 18.77 0.39 -20.40
CA VAL A 85 18.70 -0.93 -21.05
C VAL A 85 20.00 -1.65 -20.71
N LEU A 86 19.91 -2.74 -19.92
CA LEU A 86 21.09 -3.51 -19.52
C LEU A 86 21.42 -4.60 -20.54
N ASP A 87 20.39 -5.28 -21.03
CA ASP A 87 20.47 -6.31 -22.07
C ASP A 87 19.12 -6.41 -22.82
N ALA A 88 18.88 -7.46 -23.61
CA ALA A 88 17.65 -7.63 -24.38
C ALA A 88 16.39 -7.91 -23.54
N ASN A 89 16.57 -8.37 -22.30
CA ASN A 89 15.51 -8.81 -21.38
C ASN A 89 15.45 -7.98 -20.10
N THR A 90 16.48 -7.19 -19.81
CA THR A 90 16.66 -6.53 -18.52
C THR A 90 16.78 -5.02 -18.65
N LEU A 91 15.99 -4.31 -17.86
CA LEU A 91 16.11 -2.88 -17.61
C LEU A 91 16.55 -2.62 -16.17
N GLU A 92 17.09 -1.42 -15.93
CA GLU A 92 17.24 -0.86 -14.59
C GLU A 92 16.51 0.49 -14.53
N TRP A 93 15.65 0.64 -13.52
CA TRP A 93 14.98 1.89 -13.21
C TRP A 93 15.55 2.47 -11.93
N LYS A 94 15.79 3.78 -11.91
CA LYS A 94 16.08 4.51 -10.66
C LYS A 94 15.16 5.69 -10.52
N ARG A 95 14.79 6.00 -9.28
CA ARG A 95 14.06 7.22 -8.93
C ARG A 95 14.92 8.09 -8.04
N TYR A 96 14.78 9.39 -8.19
CA TYR A 96 15.56 10.39 -7.48
C TYR A 96 14.65 11.41 -6.83
N ARG A 97 15.08 11.94 -5.68
CA ARG A 97 14.49 13.12 -5.05
C ARG A 97 15.61 14.12 -4.80
N LYS A 98 15.50 15.30 -5.41
CA LYS A 98 16.46 16.41 -5.27
C LYS A 98 17.90 15.97 -5.58
N GLY A 99 18.06 15.14 -6.61
CA GLY A 99 19.35 14.59 -7.05
C GLY A 99 19.84 13.35 -6.29
N THR A 100 19.21 12.98 -5.19
CA THR A 100 19.57 11.77 -4.42
C THR A 100 18.77 10.56 -4.92
N PRO A 101 19.40 9.41 -5.22
CA PRO A 101 18.67 8.19 -5.56
C PRO A 101 17.89 7.69 -4.35
N VAL A 102 16.60 7.45 -4.53
CA VAL A 102 15.68 6.98 -3.47
C VAL A 102 15.23 5.53 -3.69
N SER A 103 15.26 5.04 -4.93
CA SER A 103 15.03 3.63 -5.23
C SER A 103 15.76 3.19 -6.51
N THR A 104 16.10 1.90 -6.54
CA THR A 104 16.59 1.19 -7.74
C THR A 104 15.76 -0.07 -7.94
N THR A 105 15.32 -0.33 -9.16
CA THR A 105 14.54 -1.51 -9.53
C THR A 105 15.15 -2.16 -10.76
N LYS A 106 15.54 -3.43 -10.64
CA LYS A 106 15.86 -4.27 -11.78
C LYS A 106 14.57 -4.87 -12.33
N VAL A 107 14.37 -4.78 -13.64
CA VAL A 107 13.17 -5.27 -14.32
C VAL A 107 13.59 -6.29 -15.36
N ALA A 108 13.22 -7.56 -15.19
CA ALA A 108 13.65 -8.65 -16.05
C ALA A 108 12.45 -9.39 -16.66
N ALA A 109 12.38 -9.44 -17.98
CA ALA A 109 11.41 -10.24 -18.72
C ALA A 109 11.87 -11.70 -18.80
N SER A 110 10.95 -12.66 -18.61
CA SER A 110 11.22 -14.07 -18.89
C SER A 110 11.57 -14.30 -20.35
N SER A 111 12.21 -15.43 -20.66
CA SER A 111 12.63 -15.79 -22.02
C SER A 111 11.45 -15.96 -22.99
N ASP A 112 10.32 -16.48 -22.50
CA ASP A 112 9.06 -16.57 -23.25
C ASP A 112 8.28 -15.24 -23.28
N GLY A 113 8.80 -14.21 -22.61
CA GLY A 113 8.21 -12.89 -22.48
C GLY A 113 6.91 -12.86 -21.68
N SER A 114 6.44 -13.96 -21.07
CA SER A 114 5.13 -14.00 -20.41
C SER A 114 5.12 -13.37 -19.00
N MET A 115 6.30 -13.26 -18.37
CA MET A 115 6.50 -12.80 -17.00
C MET A 115 7.49 -11.65 -16.93
N LEU A 116 7.30 -10.81 -15.92
CA LEU A 116 8.21 -9.72 -15.56
C LEU A 116 8.53 -9.83 -14.08
N ASN A 117 9.82 -9.96 -13.76
CA ASN A 117 10.34 -9.93 -12.39
C ASN A 117 10.84 -8.54 -12.07
N LEU A 118 10.42 -7.99 -10.94
CA LEU A 118 10.92 -6.71 -10.42
C LEU A 118 11.64 -6.98 -9.10
N THR A 119 12.90 -6.58 -9.00
CA THR A 119 13.64 -6.58 -7.74
C THR A 119 14.02 -5.15 -7.39
N SER A 120 13.54 -4.66 -6.25
CA SER A 120 13.70 -3.28 -5.83
C SER A 120 14.47 -3.16 -4.54
N VAL A 121 15.29 -2.11 -4.46
CA VAL A 121 15.96 -1.65 -3.24
C VAL A 121 15.57 -0.20 -3.03
N SER A 122 15.15 0.15 -1.82
CA SER A 122 14.74 1.50 -1.44
C SER A 122 15.22 1.84 -0.04
N ALA A 123 15.64 3.09 0.17
CA ALA A 123 15.85 3.65 1.51
C ALA A 123 14.87 4.82 1.79
N ASP A 124 13.82 4.92 0.98
CA ASP A 124 12.89 6.05 0.99
C ASP A 124 11.81 5.89 2.08
N ASN A 125 12.25 5.87 3.33
CA ASN A 125 11.38 5.73 4.49
C ASN A 125 11.87 6.54 5.71
N ALA A 126 11.03 6.62 6.74
CA ALA A 126 11.31 7.35 7.96
C ALA A 126 12.44 6.74 8.80
N SER A 127 12.58 5.41 8.80
CA SER A 127 13.62 4.71 9.58
C SER A 127 15.03 4.86 8.99
N GLY A 128 15.14 5.26 7.71
CA GLY A 128 16.41 5.32 6.97
C GLY A 128 17.01 3.96 6.64
N LYS A 129 16.32 2.86 6.96
CA LYS A 129 16.77 1.50 6.63
C LYS A 129 16.56 1.23 5.15
N THR A 130 17.51 0.51 4.57
CA THR A 130 17.31 -0.05 3.23
C THR A 130 16.38 -1.24 3.30
N THR A 131 15.33 -1.26 2.48
CA THR A 131 14.41 -2.38 2.30
C THR A 131 14.54 -2.95 0.90
N THR A 132 14.34 -4.27 0.80
CA THR A 132 14.36 -5.00 -0.48
C THR A 132 12.99 -5.60 -0.71
N SER A 133 12.56 -5.62 -1.97
CA SER A 133 11.37 -6.35 -2.40
C SER A 133 11.60 -7.03 -3.74
N SER A 134 10.91 -8.14 -3.96
CA SER A 134 10.78 -8.81 -5.24
C SER A 134 9.30 -9.07 -5.53
N SER A 135 8.85 -8.75 -6.73
CA SER A 135 7.49 -9.02 -7.18
C SER A 135 7.48 -9.49 -8.63
N MET A 136 6.35 -10.07 -9.03
CA MET A 136 6.15 -10.56 -10.38
C MET A 136 4.93 -9.92 -11.03
N SER A 137 4.93 -9.88 -12.35
CA SER A 137 3.78 -9.51 -13.14
C SER A 137 3.64 -10.42 -14.35
N LYS A 138 2.40 -10.69 -14.74
CA LYS A 138 2.06 -11.46 -15.93
C LYS A 138 1.68 -10.52 -17.06
N ARG A 139 2.19 -10.78 -18.26
CA ARG A 139 1.82 -9.99 -19.45
C ARG A 139 0.35 -10.20 -19.78
N VAL A 140 -0.32 -9.12 -20.11
CA VAL A 140 -1.64 -9.11 -20.73
C VAL A 140 -1.59 -8.41 -22.08
N GLY A 141 -2.11 -9.06 -23.12
CA GLY A 141 -2.02 -8.55 -24.48
C GLY A 141 -0.67 -8.82 -25.16
N ALA A 142 -0.56 -8.38 -26.41
CA ALA A 142 0.59 -8.64 -27.25
C ALA A 142 1.82 -7.81 -26.84
N ALA A 143 3.01 -8.39 -27.03
CA ALA A 143 4.25 -7.63 -26.89
C ALA A 143 4.33 -6.54 -27.98
N PRO A 144 4.74 -5.30 -27.64
CA PRO A 144 4.89 -4.23 -28.62
C PRO A 144 5.96 -4.56 -29.68
N ALA A 145 5.61 -4.45 -30.96
CA ALA A 145 6.53 -4.75 -32.05
C ALA A 145 7.75 -3.81 -32.05
N GLY A 146 8.95 -4.41 -32.06
CA GLY A 146 10.23 -3.70 -32.03
C GLY A 146 10.54 -3.02 -30.69
N GLY A 147 9.78 -3.30 -29.63
CA GLY A 147 10.10 -2.85 -28.27
C GLY A 147 11.06 -3.81 -27.56
N HIS A 148 11.71 -3.32 -26.51
CA HIS A 148 12.47 -4.14 -25.56
C HIS A 148 11.57 -5.23 -24.95
N ALA A 149 12.09 -6.40 -24.59
CA ALA A 149 11.28 -7.54 -24.15
C ALA A 149 10.41 -7.25 -22.91
N ALA A 150 10.87 -6.37 -22.02
CA ALA A 150 10.10 -5.90 -20.85
C ALA A 150 8.90 -5.00 -21.20
N SER A 151 8.86 -4.41 -22.40
CA SER A 151 7.75 -3.54 -22.84
C SER A 151 6.46 -4.31 -22.93
N GLY A 152 5.34 -3.78 -22.44
CA GLY A 152 4.03 -4.40 -22.55
C GLY A 152 3.02 -3.87 -21.55
N SER A 153 1.89 -4.57 -21.47
CA SER A 153 0.89 -4.38 -20.43
C SER A 153 1.00 -5.54 -19.43
N TRP A 154 1.01 -5.23 -18.14
CA TRP A 154 1.41 -6.14 -17.07
C TRP A 154 0.41 -6.10 -15.92
N LEU A 155 -0.04 -7.26 -15.47
CA LEU A 155 -0.82 -7.42 -14.24
C LEU A 155 0.08 -7.94 -13.13
N ALA A 156 0.14 -7.23 -12.01
CA ALA A 156 0.84 -7.69 -10.83
C ALA A 156 0.23 -9.01 -10.34
N ILE A 157 1.09 -9.92 -9.89
CA ILE A 157 0.68 -11.14 -9.22
C ILE A 157 1.37 -11.21 -7.86
N ASN A 158 0.71 -11.83 -6.90
CA ASN A 158 1.21 -11.98 -5.55
C ASN A 158 2.02 -13.25 -5.34
N ASP A 159 1.91 -14.23 -6.25
CA ASP A 159 2.74 -15.43 -6.25
C ASP A 159 4.23 -15.07 -6.29
N GLY A 160 5.03 -15.77 -5.48
CA GLY A 160 6.48 -15.55 -5.34
C GLY A 160 6.92 -14.16 -4.86
N ALA A 161 6.01 -13.28 -4.43
CA ALA A 161 6.38 -11.96 -3.91
C ALA A 161 7.17 -12.08 -2.59
N GLN A 162 8.31 -11.40 -2.51
CA GLN A 162 9.17 -11.34 -1.33
C GLN A 162 9.29 -9.88 -0.91
N ILE A 163 8.68 -9.50 0.21
CA ILE A 163 8.65 -8.11 0.67
C ILE A 163 9.32 -8.04 2.04
N ALA A 164 10.22 -7.06 2.24
CA ALA A 164 10.80 -6.80 3.55
C ALA A 164 9.71 -6.63 4.62
N GLU A 165 9.91 -7.21 5.79
CA GLU A 165 8.91 -7.26 6.85
C GLU A 165 8.48 -5.87 7.33
N GLU A 166 9.41 -4.92 7.36
CA GLU A 166 9.13 -3.53 7.74
C GLU A 166 8.11 -2.87 6.81
N ASN A 167 8.05 -3.28 5.53
CA ASN A 167 7.06 -2.77 4.58
C ASN A 167 5.69 -3.46 4.71
N LEU A 168 5.58 -4.52 5.51
CA LEU A 168 4.35 -5.30 5.70
C LEU A 168 3.71 -5.11 7.07
N THR A 169 4.35 -4.36 7.98
CA THR A 169 3.94 -4.29 9.39
C THR A 169 3.39 -2.93 9.77
N ALA A 170 2.32 -2.93 10.57
CA ALA A 170 1.75 -1.73 11.18
C ALA A 170 1.32 -2.04 12.62
N ALA A 171 1.75 -1.19 13.57
CA ALA A 171 1.24 -1.20 14.93
C ALA A 171 0.09 -0.18 15.03
N ILE A 172 -1.05 -0.63 15.54
CA ILE A 172 -2.24 0.20 15.77
C ILE A 172 -2.55 0.18 17.26
N SER A 173 -2.90 1.33 17.83
CA SER A 173 -3.45 1.44 19.18
C SER A 173 -4.53 2.50 19.25
N THR A 174 -5.51 2.27 20.11
CA THR A 174 -6.67 3.15 20.29
C THR A 174 -6.77 3.66 21.73
N SER A 175 -7.18 4.92 21.87
CA SER A 175 -7.45 5.54 23.17
C SER A 175 -8.66 6.47 23.02
N GLY A 176 -9.83 5.99 23.46
CA GLY A 176 -11.10 6.64 23.16
C GLY A 176 -11.31 6.75 21.64
N ASN A 177 -11.43 7.98 21.14
CA ASN A 177 -11.58 8.26 19.70
C ASN A 177 -10.25 8.52 18.99
N MET A 178 -9.11 8.39 19.66
CA MET A 178 -7.80 8.54 19.03
C MET A 178 -7.29 7.19 18.53
N VAL A 179 -6.70 7.19 17.34
CA VAL A 179 -5.97 6.08 16.77
C VAL A 179 -4.52 6.52 16.59
N THR A 180 -3.59 5.72 17.07
CA THR A 180 -2.17 5.82 16.74
C THR A 180 -1.82 4.68 15.80
N LEU A 181 -1.21 5.00 14.66
CA LEU A 181 -0.71 4.02 13.71
C LEU A 181 0.78 4.28 13.49
N LYS A 182 1.57 3.22 13.47
CA LYS A 182 3.00 3.25 13.16
C LYS A 182 3.36 2.13 12.19
N LEU A 183 3.89 2.50 11.03
CA LEU A 183 4.43 1.54 10.06
C LEU A 183 5.78 0.99 10.52
N GLY A 184 6.12 -0.23 10.11
CA GLY A 184 7.42 -0.84 10.36
C GLY A 184 8.59 -0.04 9.76
N THR A 185 8.31 0.74 8.71
CA THR A 185 9.21 1.71 8.06
C THR A 185 9.40 3.02 8.85
N GLY A 186 8.65 3.22 9.94
CA GLY A 186 8.84 4.30 10.92
C GLY A 186 7.86 5.47 10.80
N GLU A 187 7.15 5.60 9.69
CA GLU A 187 6.10 6.61 9.51
C GLU A 187 4.96 6.36 10.52
N HIS A 188 4.42 7.44 11.09
CA HIS A 188 3.38 7.30 12.12
C HIS A 188 2.52 8.55 12.25
N TYR A 189 1.35 8.38 12.87
CA TYR A 189 0.49 9.49 13.28
C TYR A 189 -0.29 9.11 14.55
N THR A 190 -0.83 10.13 15.22
CA THR A 190 -1.95 9.99 16.15
C THR A 190 -3.05 10.94 15.68
N ALA A 191 -4.23 10.39 15.39
CA ALA A 191 -5.35 11.12 14.80
C ALA A 191 -6.65 10.81 15.54
N THR A 192 -7.55 11.78 15.61
CA THR A 192 -8.91 11.58 16.14
C THR A 192 -9.83 11.10 15.02
N LEU A 193 -10.63 10.07 15.28
CA LEU A 193 -11.72 9.64 14.40
C LEU A 193 -12.69 10.79 14.17
N ASP A 194 -13.01 11.04 12.90
CA ASP A 194 -13.85 12.16 12.44
C ASP A 194 -13.28 13.54 12.85
N GLY A 195 -11.98 13.60 13.12
CA GLY A 195 -11.25 14.80 13.52
C GLY A 195 -10.57 15.54 12.37
N PRO A 196 -9.79 16.59 12.68
CA PRO A 196 -9.02 17.32 11.68
C PRO A 196 -7.89 16.46 11.09
N LYS A 197 -7.38 16.89 9.93
CA LYS A 197 -6.16 16.31 9.33
C LYS A 197 -4.95 16.52 10.24
N VAL A 198 -4.13 15.48 10.41
CA VAL A 198 -2.85 15.53 11.14
C VAL A 198 -1.70 15.17 10.20
N ALA A 199 -0.46 15.49 10.58
CA ALA A 199 0.71 15.12 9.78
C ALA A 199 0.96 13.61 9.84
N PHE A 200 1.30 12.99 8.70
CA PHE A 200 1.90 11.68 8.68
C PHE A 200 3.40 11.82 8.92
N ILE A 201 3.81 11.69 10.18
CA ILE A 201 5.18 12.01 10.60
C ILE A 201 6.15 11.03 9.96
N GLY A 202 7.18 11.57 9.30
CA GLY A 202 8.21 10.80 8.61
C GLY A 202 7.95 10.56 7.13
N ASP A 203 6.71 10.79 6.66
CA ASP A 203 6.36 10.69 5.25
C ASP A 203 7.12 11.74 4.42
N LYS A 204 7.68 11.30 3.29
CA LYS A 204 8.59 12.11 2.50
C LYS A 204 7.92 13.08 1.54
N ALA A 205 6.63 12.90 1.28
CA ALA A 205 5.80 13.83 0.53
C ALA A 205 5.09 14.84 1.46
N ASN A 206 5.32 14.76 2.77
CA ASN A 206 4.62 15.52 3.81
C ASN A 206 3.10 15.28 3.75
N ALA A 207 2.70 14.02 3.61
CA ALA A 207 1.30 13.63 3.62
C ALA A 207 0.61 14.03 4.95
N MET A 208 -0.68 14.32 4.84
CA MET A 208 -1.58 14.54 5.96
C MET A 208 -2.63 13.42 5.99
N VAL A 209 -3.04 13.00 7.18
CA VAL A 209 -3.99 11.91 7.41
C VAL A 209 -5.27 12.46 8.04
N ALA A 210 -6.43 12.01 7.57
CA ALA A 210 -7.69 12.12 8.30
C ALA A 210 -8.34 10.75 8.45
N LEU A 211 -9.01 10.53 9.57
CA LEU A 211 -9.70 9.27 9.86
C LEU A 211 -11.20 9.48 9.89
N THR A 212 -11.95 8.51 9.35
CA THR A 212 -13.40 8.41 9.48
C THR A 212 -13.74 7.09 10.18
N LYS A 213 -14.69 7.12 11.12
CA LYS A 213 -15.15 5.89 11.79
C LYS A 213 -15.85 4.96 10.80
N ALA A 214 -15.56 3.65 10.87
CA ALA A 214 -16.19 2.67 9.99
C ALA A 214 -16.42 1.33 10.71
N GLY A 215 -17.65 1.10 11.18
CA GLY A 215 -17.99 -0.15 11.89
C GLY A 215 -17.08 -0.40 13.09
N GLY A 216 -16.45 -1.58 13.12
CA GLY A 216 -15.45 -1.95 14.13
C GLY A 216 -14.03 -1.44 13.85
N GLY A 217 -13.81 -0.75 12.74
CA GLY A 217 -12.53 -0.19 12.34
C GLY A 217 -12.63 1.27 11.88
N PHE A 218 -11.81 1.65 10.90
CA PHE A 218 -11.75 3.02 10.40
C PHE A 218 -11.28 3.09 8.95
N VAL A 219 -11.55 4.23 8.31
CA VAL A 219 -11.00 4.61 7.01
C VAL A 219 -10.00 5.73 7.23
N GLU A 220 -8.76 5.50 6.80
CA GLU A 220 -7.73 6.51 6.67
C GLU A 220 -7.78 7.11 5.27
N THR A 221 -7.63 8.43 5.16
CA THR A 221 -7.47 9.13 3.88
C THR A 221 -6.22 9.99 3.93
N ASP A 222 -5.36 9.78 2.95
CA ASP A 222 -4.10 10.49 2.81
C ASP A 222 -4.24 11.67 1.87
N TYR A 223 -3.61 12.79 2.23
CA TYR A 223 -3.64 14.02 1.48
C TYR A 223 -2.23 14.53 1.21
N ILE A 224 -1.93 14.87 -0.04
CA ILE A 224 -0.69 15.53 -0.44
C ILE A 224 -1.07 16.86 -1.10
N GLY A 225 -0.47 17.97 -0.65
CA GLY A 225 -0.83 19.30 -1.13
C GLY A 225 -2.32 19.62 -0.99
N GLY A 226 -2.97 19.08 0.06
CA GLY A 226 -4.39 19.26 0.35
C GLY A 226 -5.35 18.39 -0.47
N LYS A 227 -4.88 17.64 -1.47
CA LYS A 227 -5.69 16.74 -2.31
C LYS A 227 -5.63 15.31 -1.79
N ALA A 228 -6.77 14.62 -1.73
CA ALA A 228 -6.80 13.21 -1.36
C ALA A 228 -6.08 12.37 -2.43
N VAL A 229 -5.18 11.49 -2.00
CA VAL A 229 -4.36 10.64 -2.89
C VAL A 229 -4.56 9.15 -2.67
N GLY A 230 -5.03 8.74 -1.50
CA GLY A 230 -5.31 7.35 -1.18
C GLY A 230 -6.30 7.21 -0.03
N THR A 231 -6.96 6.04 0.02
CA THR A 231 -7.78 5.65 1.16
C THR A 231 -7.44 4.23 1.60
N TYR A 232 -7.38 4.01 2.91
CA TYR A 232 -7.05 2.73 3.52
C TYR A 232 -8.14 2.36 4.52
N THR A 233 -8.90 1.31 4.24
CA THR A 233 -9.98 0.84 5.10
C THR A 233 -9.49 -0.34 5.92
N TYR A 234 -9.34 -0.14 7.24
CA TYR A 234 -8.94 -1.14 8.22
C TYR A 234 -10.18 -1.69 8.91
N MET A 235 -10.47 -2.99 8.73
CA MET A 235 -11.66 -3.63 9.27
C MET A 235 -11.32 -4.93 9.99
N PRO A 236 -11.40 -4.97 11.34
CA PRO A 236 -11.24 -6.21 12.09
C PRO A 236 -12.28 -7.25 11.65
N VAL A 237 -11.81 -8.47 11.40
CA VAL A 237 -12.68 -9.64 11.13
C VAL A 237 -12.89 -10.42 12.43
N ASP A 238 -11.80 -10.63 13.18
CA ASP A 238 -11.77 -11.29 14.48
C ASP A 238 -10.57 -10.77 15.30
N ALA A 239 -10.23 -11.44 16.41
CA ALA A 239 -9.16 -11.02 17.30
C ALA A 239 -7.74 -11.14 16.71
N THR A 240 -7.55 -11.91 15.63
CA THR A 240 -6.24 -12.19 15.01
C THR A 240 -6.19 -11.83 13.53
N THR A 241 -7.32 -11.43 12.93
CA THR A 241 -7.46 -11.15 11.51
C THR A 241 -8.13 -9.79 11.26
N MET A 242 -7.57 -9.02 10.35
CA MET A 242 -8.12 -7.74 9.86
C MET A 242 -8.02 -7.69 8.34
N THR A 243 -8.96 -7.02 7.67
CA THR A 243 -8.83 -6.69 6.24
C THR A 243 -8.32 -5.27 6.08
N LEU A 244 -7.47 -5.07 5.08
CA LEU A 244 -7.03 -3.77 4.61
C LEU A 244 -7.42 -3.63 3.14
N LYS A 245 -8.29 -2.68 2.83
CA LYS A 245 -8.55 -2.27 1.44
C LYS A 245 -7.83 -0.96 1.17
N ALA A 246 -6.87 -0.98 0.26
CA ALA A 246 -6.11 0.19 -0.17
C ALA A 246 -6.63 0.66 -1.55
N VAL A 247 -6.95 1.93 -1.67
CA VAL A 247 -7.36 2.55 -2.94
C VAL A 247 -6.38 3.67 -3.26
N ASN A 248 -5.71 3.57 -4.41
CA ASN A 248 -4.91 4.67 -4.94
C ASN A 248 -5.81 5.57 -5.79
N LEU A 249 -6.16 6.75 -5.27
CA LEU A 249 -7.08 7.66 -5.94
C LEU A 249 -6.48 8.29 -7.19
N LYS A 250 -5.15 8.43 -7.27
CA LYS A 250 -4.47 8.93 -8.46
C LYS A 250 -4.50 7.89 -9.58
N ALA A 251 -4.07 6.67 -9.28
CA ALA A 251 -3.97 5.60 -10.26
C ALA A 251 -5.31 4.92 -10.56
N GLY A 252 -6.33 5.09 -9.70
CA GLY A 252 -7.60 4.39 -9.81
C GLY A 252 -7.44 2.87 -9.65
N THR A 253 -6.55 2.45 -8.75
CA THR A 253 -6.32 1.03 -8.42
C THR A 253 -6.86 0.70 -7.04
N THR A 254 -7.12 -0.58 -6.81
CA THR A 254 -7.61 -1.09 -5.52
C THR A 254 -6.95 -2.42 -5.26
N ASP A 255 -6.38 -2.55 -4.06
CA ASP A 255 -5.78 -3.77 -3.56
C ASP A 255 -6.43 -4.13 -2.21
N GLU A 256 -6.54 -5.42 -1.91
CA GLU A 256 -7.02 -5.91 -0.62
C GLU A 256 -6.00 -6.86 -0.01
N PHE A 257 -5.74 -6.70 1.28
CA PHE A 257 -4.82 -7.52 2.05
C PHE A 257 -5.50 -8.12 3.27
N THR A 258 -5.14 -9.35 3.60
CA THR A 258 -5.39 -9.90 4.93
C THR A 258 -4.24 -9.49 5.83
N LEU A 259 -4.55 -8.87 6.97
CA LEU A 259 -3.61 -8.54 8.02
C LEU A 259 -3.75 -9.58 9.14
N ARG A 260 -2.61 -10.15 9.57
CA ARG A 260 -2.52 -11.10 10.68
C ARG A 260 -1.86 -10.45 11.88
N LYS A 261 -2.48 -10.60 13.05
CA LYS A 261 -1.90 -10.13 14.30
C LYS A 261 -0.60 -10.89 14.59
N GLN A 262 0.42 -10.18 15.04
CA GLN A 262 1.73 -10.73 15.43
C GLN A 262 1.79 -11.06 16.91
#